data_AF-A0A4V3K732-F1
#
_entry.id   AF-A0A4V3K732-F1
#
_cell.length_a   1.000
_cell.length_b   1.000
_cell.length_c   1.000
_cell.angle_alpha   90.00
_cell.angle_beta   90.00
_cell.angle_gamma   90.00
#
_symmetry.space_group_name_H-M   'P 1'
#
loop_
_entity.id
_entity.type
_entity.pdbx_description
1 polymer ?
#
loop_
_entity_poly.entity_id
_entity_poly.type
_entity_poly.pdbx_seq_one_letter_code
_entity_poly.pdbx_strand_id
1 'polypeptide(L)'
;QIVQLGLPIARAELMDEPAMRTCVDYFKLDYETRPTLFFEFAGAPQAVAEQIATVEAISAEMGGGEFRWARDQESRAALWRARHRMHNALLASRPGAKVMPTDACV
;
A
#
# COMPACT_ATOMS: atom_id res chain seq x y z
N GLN A 1 10.37 0.78 13.58
CA GLN A 1 11.17 -0.46 13.50
C GLN A 1 11.78 -0.68 12.11
N ILE A 2 11.01 -0.91 11.03
CA ILE A 2 11.54 -1.21 9.68
C ILE A 2 12.67 -0.25 9.23
N VAL A 3 12.43 1.07 9.28
CA VAL A 3 13.42 2.09 8.90
C VAL A 3 14.62 2.10 9.86
N GLN A 4 14.38 1.95 11.16
CA GLN A 4 15.44 1.94 12.19
C GLN A 4 16.37 0.74 12.05
N LEU A 5 15.87 -0.39 11.55
CA LEU A 5 16.64 -1.59 11.24
C LEU A 5 17.43 -1.48 9.93
N GLY A 6 17.26 -0.39 9.17
CA GLY A 6 17.96 -0.20 7.90
C GLY A 6 17.54 -1.18 6.81
N LEU A 7 16.33 -1.75 6.90
CA LEU A 7 15.84 -2.67 5.87
C LEU A 7 15.73 -1.92 4.53
N PRO A 8 16.35 -2.43 3.44
CA PRO A 8 16.37 -1.74 2.15
C PRO A 8 15.03 -1.92 1.44
N ILE A 9 14.08 -1.05 1.77
CA ILE A 9 12.78 -0.95 1.11
C ILE A 9 12.88 0.04 -0.04
N ALA A 10 12.44 -0.36 -1.24
CA ALA A 10 12.47 0.52 -2.40
C ALA A 10 11.40 1.61 -2.33
N ARG A 11 10.20 1.27 -1.84
CA ARG A 11 9.10 2.21 -1.61
C ARG A 11 8.25 1.79 -0.43
N ALA A 12 7.77 2.77 0.32
CA ALA A 12 6.75 2.60 1.34
C ALA A 12 5.67 3.67 1.12
N GLU A 13 4.42 3.25 0.98
CA GLU A 13 3.30 4.15 0.68
C GLU A 13 2.16 3.90 1.66
N LEU A 14 1.65 4.95 2.29
CA LEU A 14 0.50 4.87 3.19
C LEU A 14 -0.77 5.28 2.45
N MET A 15 -1.83 4.49 2.62
CA MET A 15 -3.20 4.95 2.41
C MET A 15 -3.93 4.96 3.74
N ASP A 16 -4.54 6.09 4.07
CA ASP A 16 -5.40 6.19 5.24
C ASP A 16 -6.75 5.47 5.01
N GLU A 17 -7.53 5.37 6.08
CA GLU A 17 -8.80 4.65 6.05
C GLU A 17 -9.83 5.24 5.06
N PRO A 18 -10.06 6.56 4.98
CA PRO A 18 -10.96 7.14 3.97
C PRO A 18 -10.53 6.85 2.53
N ALA A 19 -9.22 6.94 2.24
CA ALA A 19 -8.69 6.62 0.92
C ALA A 19 -8.88 5.13 0.59
N MET A 20 -8.56 4.25 1.54
CA MET A 20 -8.76 2.80 1.38
C MET A 20 -10.22 2.46 1.15
N ARG A 21 -11.15 3.02 1.93
CA ARG A 21 -12.60 2.86 1.76
C ARG A 21 -13.04 3.25 0.36
N THR A 22 -12.66 4.45 -0.08
CA THR A 22 -13.02 4.96 -1.41
C THR A 22 -12.50 4.05 -2.52
N CYS A 23 -11.26 3.55 -2.40
CA CYS A 23 -10.67 2.65 -3.37
C CYS A 23 -11.31 1.24 -3.36
N VAL A 24 -11.60 0.68 -2.19
CA VAL A 24 -12.30 -0.61 -2.05
C VAL A 24 -13.65 -0.54 -2.74
N ASP A 25 -14.43 0.51 -2.46
CA ASP A 25 -15.77 0.70 -3.04
C ASP A 25 -15.73 0.92 -4.55
N TYR A 26 -14.78 1.72 -5.04
CA TYR A 26 -14.68 2.07 -6.46
C TYR A 26 -14.11 0.94 -7.31
N PHE A 27 -13.02 0.31 -6.85
CA PHE A 27 -12.31 -0.73 -7.60
C PHE A 27 -12.79 -2.15 -7.29
N LYS A 28 -13.76 -2.31 -6.37
CA LYS A 28 -14.29 -3.61 -5.92
C LYS A 28 -13.18 -4.54 -5.43
N LEU A 29 -12.35 -3.99 -4.54
CA LEU A 29 -11.20 -4.71 -4.00
C LEU A 29 -11.64 -5.59 -2.83
N ASP A 30 -11.06 -6.78 -2.73
CA ASP A 30 -11.25 -7.66 -1.58
C ASP A 30 -10.26 -7.31 -0.47
N TYR A 31 -10.35 -6.10 0.09
CA TYR A 31 -9.46 -5.61 1.15
C TYR A 31 -10.28 -5.00 2.29
N GLU A 32 -9.74 -5.07 3.51
CA GLU A 32 -10.31 -4.34 4.64
C GLU A 32 -10.21 -2.82 4.43
N THR A 33 -11.23 -2.09 4.87
CA THR A 33 -11.28 -0.63 4.84
C THR A 33 -10.60 -0.05 6.08
N ARG A 34 -9.27 -0.16 6.13
CA ARG A 34 -8.41 0.26 7.25
C ARG A 34 -7.15 0.94 6.71
N PRO A 35 -6.38 1.69 7.52
CA PRO A 35 -5.10 2.22 7.07
C PRO A 35 -4.19 1.09 6.60
N THR A 36 -3.61 1.25 5.41
CA THR A 36 -2.83 0.21 4.74
C THR A 36 -1.49 0.77 4.28
N LEU A 37 -0.42 0.06 4.62
CA LEU A 37 0.93 0.39 4.20
C LEU A 37 1.37 -0.58 3.10
N PHE A 38 1.80 -0.03 1.96
CA PHE A 38 2.28 -0.76 0.81
C PHE A 38 3.79 -0.73 0.79
N PHE A 39 4.42 -1.88 0.51
CA PHE A 39 5.86 -2.00 0.40
C PHE A 39 6.26 -2.48 -1.00
N GLU A 40 7.29 -1.86 -1.56
CA GLU A 40 7.99 -2.35 -2.75
C GLU A 40 9.41 -2.75 -2.34
N PHE A 41 9.79 -3.96 -2.69
CA PHE A 41 11.12 -4.53 -2.44
C PHE A 41 11.85 -4.68 -3.77
N ALA A 42 13.15 -4.43 -3.79
CA ALA A 42 13.99 -4.58 -4.96
C ALA A 42 15.34 -5.17 -4.58
N GLY A 43 15.85 -6.09 -5.40
CA GLY A 43 17.13 -6.74 -5.17
C GLY A 43 17.16 -8.18 -5.67
N ALA A 44 18.18 -8.92 -5.24
CA ALA A 44 18.29 -10.34 -5.52
C ALA A 44 17.11 -11.11 -4.87
N PRO A 45 16.57 -12.16 -5.50
CA PRO A 45 15.40 -12.88 -5.01
C PRO A 45 15.52 -13.35 -3.54
N GLN A 46 16.70 -13.85 -3.16
CA GLN A 46 16.96 -14.32 -1.79
C GLN A 46 16.88 -13.18 -0.78
N ALA A 47 17.51 -12.03 -1.09
CA ALA A 47 17.48 -10.86 -0.22
C ALA A 47 16.06 -10.30 -0.08
N VAL A 48 15.28 -10.27 -1.18
CA VAL A 48 13.88 -9.83 -1.15
C VAL A 48 13.03 -10.77 -0.28
N ALA A 49 13.24 -12.09 -0.36
CA ALA A 49 12.52 -13.04 0.48
C ALA A 49 12.80 -12.81 1.98
N GLU A 50 14.06 -12.57 2.35
CA GLU A 50 14.46 -12.27 3.73
C GLU A 50 13.87 -10.94 4.22
N GLN A 51 13.86 -9.91 3.36
CA GLN A 51 13.25 -8.61 3.67
C GLN A 51 11.74 -8.74 3.90
N ILE A 52 11.03 -9.45 3.02
CA ILE A 52 9.58 -9.69 3.15
C ILE A 52 9.29 -10.41 4.47
N ALA A 53 10.00 -11.49 4.78
CA ALA A 53 9.79 -12.25 6.02
C ALA A 53 10.04 -11.38 7.27
N THR A 54 11.05 -10.52 7.22
CA THR A 54 11.36 -9.61 8.34
C THR A 54 10.27 -8.54 8.49
N VAL A 55 9.80 -7.94 7.39
CA VAL A 55 8.73 -6.93 7.41
C VAL A 55 7.41 -7.54 7.86
N GLU A 56 7.08 -8.75 7.42
CA GLU A 56 5.89 -9.49 7.85
C GLU A 56 5.92 -9.77 9.36
N ALA A 57 7.04 -10.25 9.89
CA ALA A 57 7.21 -10.51 11.32
C ALA A 57 7.04 -9.23 12.15
N ILE A 58 7.67 -8.13 11.74
CA ILE A 58 7.51 -6.81 12.38
C ILE A 58 6.06 -6.34 12.30
N SER A 59 5.41 -6.51 11.15
CA SER A 59 4.02 -6.09 10.97
C SER A 59 3.11 -6.83 11.93
N ALA A 60 3.30 -8.15 12.09
CA ALA A 60 2.55 -8.96 13.05
C ALA A 60 2.81 -8.55 14.51
N GLU A 61 4.08 -8.33 14.90
CA GLU A 61 4.45 -7.89 16.26
C GLU A 61 3.80 -6.55 16.63
N MET A 62 3.69 -5.64 15.67
CA MET A 62 3.10 -4.31 15.87
C MET A 62 1.56 -4.29 15.75
N GLY A 63 0.91 -5.46 15.67
CA GLY A 63 -0.55 -5.56 15.55
C GLY A 63 -1.10 -5.20 14.17
N GLY A 64 -0.28 -5.33 13.14
CA GLY A 64 -0.68 -5.20 11.74
C GLY A 64 -1.71 -6.24 11.34
N GLY A 65 -2.51 -5.91 10.32
CA GLY A 65 -3.50 -6.82 9.75
C GLY A 65 -2.89 -7.88 8.84
N GLU A 66 -3.72 -8.43 7.96
CA GLU A 66 -3.31 -9.40 6.96
C GLU A 66 -2.15 -8.88 6.08
N PHE A 67 -1.08 -9.67 5.96
CA PHE A 67 0.08 -9.34 5.14
C PHE A 67 0.00 -10.04 3.79
N ARG A 68 -0.23 -9.28 2.72
CA ARG A 68 -0.34 -9.79 1.35
C ARG A 68 0.83 -9.33 0.50
N TRP A 69 1.38 -10.21 -0.32
CA TRP A 69 2.48 -9.89 -1.23
C TRP A 69 2.30 -10.55 -2.61
N ALA A 70 2.95 -9.98 -3.61
CA ALA A 70 2.92 -10.43 -5.00
C ALA A 70 4.33 -10.34 -5.63
N ARG A 71 4.67 -11.29 -6.52
CA ARG A 71 5.97 -11.32 -7.23
C ARG A 71 5.84 -11.02 -8.71
N ASP A 72 4.80 -11.57 -9.35
CA ASP A 72 4.56 -11.36 -10.77
C ASP A 72 4.00 -9.95 -11.03
N GLN A 73 4.22 -9.49 -12.25
CA GLN A 73 3.89 -8.13 -12.64
C GLN A 73 2.38 -7.85 -12.61
N GLU A 74 1.56 -8.84 -12.95
CA GLU A 74 0.11 -8.71 -12.98
C GLU A 74 -0.46 -8.55 -11.57
N SER A 75 -0.11 -9.45 -10.66
CA SER A 75 -0.54 -9.41 -9.26
C SER A 75 0.00 -8.17 -8.55
N ARG A 76 1.23 -7.74 -8.87
CA ARG A 76 1.77 -6.46 -8.37
C ARG A 76 0.95 -5.28 -8.88
N ALA A 77 0.63 -5.24 -10.18
CA ALA A 77 -0.18 -4.18 -10.76
C ALA A 77 -1.59 -4.16 -10.13
N ALA A 78 -2.17 -5.32 -9.84
CA ALA A 78 -3.45 -5.43 -9.15
C ALA A 78 -3.37 -4.89 -7.71
N LEU A 79 -2.36 -5.30 -6.93
CA LEU A 79 -2.13 -4.84 -5.56
C LEU A 79 -1.95 -3.32 -5.49
N TRP A 80 -1.19 -2.76 -6.43
CA TRP A 80 -0.90 -1.33 -6.48
C TRP A 80 -1.96 -0.48 -7.22
N ARG A 81 -2.95 -1.11 -7.86
CA ARG A 81 -3.97 -0.41 -8.66
C ARG A 81 -4.70 0.65 -7.83
N ALA A 82 -5.05 0.30 -6.60
CA ALA A 82 -5.75 1.17 -5.66
C ALA A 82 -4.95 2.44 -5.37
N ARG A 83 -3.68 2.27 -4.96
CA ARG A 83 -2.78 3.36 -4.61
C ARG A 83 -2.48 4.28 -5.79
N HIS A 84 -2.22 3.72 -6.97
CA HIS A 84 -1.88 4.48 -8.17
C HIS A 84 -3.07 5.20 -8.80
N ARG A 85 -4.28 4.65 -8.68
CA ARG A 85 -5.48 5.19 -9.34
C ARG A 85 -6.48 5.83 -8.37
N MET A 86 -6.05 6.11 -7.14
CA MET A 86 -6.87 6.71 -6.08
C MET A 86 -7.57 8.00 -6.54
N HIS A 87 -6.91 8.83 -7.35
CA HIS A 87 -7.48 10.08 -7.88
C HIS A 87 -8.84 9.87 -8.57
N ASN A 88 -8.98 8.79 -9.36
CA ASN A 88 -10.22 8.49 -10.06
C ASN A 88 -11.33 8.06 -9.09
N ALA A 89 -10.97 7.28 -8.07
CA ALA A 89 -11.91 6.87 -7.03
C ALA A 89 -12.40 8.09 -6.22
N LEU A 90 -11.51 9.04 -5.92
CA LEU A 90 -11.86 10.29 -5.24
C LEU A 90 -12.81 11.15 -6.07
N LEU A 91 -12.56 11.36 -7.36
CA LEU A 91 -13.46 12.10 -8.24
C LEU A 91 -14.85 11.45 -8.32
N ALA A 92 -14.90 10.12 -8.44
CA ALA A 92 -16.16 9.39 -8.52
C ALA A 92 -16.95 9.41 -7.20
N SER A 93 -16.27 9.53 -6.05
CA SER A 93 -16.91 9.57 -4.73
C SER A 93 -17.77 10.82 -4.51
N ARG A 94 -17.51 11.91 -5.25
CA ARG A 94 -18.20 13.20 -5.12
C ARG A 94 -18.47 13.83 -6.50
N PRO A 95 -19.57 13.45 -7.17
CA PRO A 95 -19.94 14.01 -8.47
C PRO A 95 -20.02 15.54 -8.45
N GLY A 96 -19.43 16.19 -9.45
CA GLY A 96 -19.38 17.65 -9.58
C GLY A 96 -18.28 18.34 -8.76
N ALA A 97 -17.58 17.62 -7.87
CA ALA A 97 -16.42 18.13 -7.16
C ALA A 97 -15.15 18.07 -8.02
N LYS A 98 -14.10 18.78 -7.57
CA LYS A 98 -12.74 18.68 -8.10
C LYS A 98 -11.82 18.17 -7.01
N VAL A 99 -10.84 17.35 -7.38
CA VAL A 99 -9.76 16.93 -6.47
C VAL A 99 -8.67 17.99 -6.49
N MET A 100 -8.27 18.45 -5.31
CA MET A 100 -7.12 19.35 -5.12
C MET A 100 -6.02 18.57 -4.38
N PRO A 101 -4.99 18.07 -5.09
CA PRO A 101 -3.86 17.43 -4.43
C PRO A 101 -2.96 18.49 -3.79
N THR A 102 -2.51 18.22 -2.57
CA THR A 102 -1.51 19.03 -1.85
C THR A 102 -0.39 18.11 -1.40
N ASP A 103 0.84 18.60 -1.45
CA ASP A 103 2.03 17.87 -1.00
C ASP A 103 2.80 18.72 0.02
N ALA A 104 3.23 18.08 1.10
CA ALA A 104 3.95 18.72 2.19
C ALA A 104 4.91 17.72 2.84
N CYS A 105 6.16 18.14 3.06
CA CYS A 105 7.11 17.43 3.91
C CYS A 105 6.93 17.91 5.35
N VAL A 106 6.80 16.97 6.28
CA VAL A 106 6.66 17.22 7.73
C VAL A 106 7.86 16.72 8.52
#